data_AF-A0A843XXL1-F1
#
_entry.id   AF-A0A843XXL1-F1
#
_cell.length_a   1.000
_cell.length_b   1.000
_cell.length_c   1.000
_cell.angle_alpha   90.00
_cell.angle_beta   90.00
_cell.angle_gamma   90.00
#
_symmetry.space_group_name_H-M   'P 1'
#
loop_
_entity.id
_entity.type
_entity.pdbx_description
1 polymer ?
#
loop_
_entity_poly.entity_id
_entity_poly.type
_entity_poly.pdbx_seq_one_letter_code
_entity_poly.pdbx_strand_id
1 'polypeptide(L)' 'MEFFLQGLDYQIWSIIEEGDLLVTNEKDKWTEDDKKKISLNCKAKSILCCALSKKEFNCISACKSAMEMWEKLRITYE' A
#
# COMPACT_ATOMS: atom_id res chain seq x y z
N MET A 1 6.29 11.89 6.08
CA MET A 1 5.40 10.72 6.19
C MET A 1 6.19 9.41 6.10
N GLU A 2 7.27 9.37 5.31
CA GLU A 2 8.19 8.22 5.17
C GLU A 2 8.72 7.64 6.50
N PHE A 3 9.37 8.46 7.33
CA PHE A 3 9.90 8.01 8.64
C PHE A 3 8.82 7.40 9.57
N PHE A 4 7.58 7.88 9.47
CA PHE A 4 6.46 7.34 10.24
C PHE A 4 6.05 5.95 9.74
N LEU A 5 5.96 5.77 8.41
CA LEU A 5 5.64 4.48 7.80
C LEU A 5 6.73 3.43 8.04
N GLN A 6 8.00 3.82 7.90
CA GLN A 6 9.15 2.96 8.23
C GLN A 6 9.18 2.55 9.70
N GLY A 7 8.81 3.46 10.61
CA GLY A 7 8.73 3.17 12.05
C GLY A 7 7.57 2.24 12.44
N LEU A 8 6.52 2.14 11.63
CA LEU A 8 5.38 1.26 11.88
C LEU A 8 5.67 -0.18 11.47
N ASP A 9 6.13 -0.39 10.24
CA ASP A 9 6.37 -1.72 9.68
C ASP A 9 7.23 -1.59 8.41
N TYR A 10 8.51 -1.93 8.52
CA TYR A 10 9.46 -1.84 7.39
C TYR A 10 9.06 -2.72 6.21
N GLN A 11 8.46 -3.88 6.46
CA GLN A 11 8.00 -4.76 5.39
C GLN A 11 6.86 -4.12 4.59
N ILE A 12 5.98 -3.38 5.28
CA ILE A 12 4.92 -2.63 4.63
C ILE A 12 5.48 -1.42 3.88
N TRP A 13 6.48 -0.73 4.43
CA TRP A 13 7.17 0.36 3.72
C TRP A 13 7.74 -0.11 2.37
N SER A 14 8.46 -1.23 2.35
CA SER A 14 9.01 -1.80 1.12
C SER A 14 7.91 -2.11 0.08
N ILE A 15 6.72 -2.58 0.50
CA ILE A 15 5.58 -2.80 -0.42
C ILE A 15 4.99 -1.48 -0.94
N ILE A 16 4.95 -0.44 -0.10
CA ILE A 16 4.48 0.88 -0.52
C ILE A 16 5.44 1.50 -1.53
N GLU A 17 6.74 1.33 -1.33
CA GLU A 17 7.81 1.90 -2.16
C GLU A 17 8.04 1.11 -3.46
N GLU A 18 8.08 -0.21 -3.40
CA GLU A 18 8.41 -1.10 -4.53
C GLU A 18 7.17 -1.59 -5.29
N GLY A 19 6.00 -1.55 -4.66
CA GLY A 19 4.71 -1.96 -5.24
C GLY A 19 4.10 -3.22 -4.60
N ASP A 20 2.83 -3.45 -4.94
CA ASP A 20 2.05 -4.60 -4.45
C ASP A 20 2.76 -5.93 -4.80
N LEU A 21 2.84 -6.85 -3.83
CA LEU A 21 3.35 -8.20 -4.05
C LEU A 21 2.45 -8.94 -5.04
N LEU A 22 3.03 -9.44 -6.13
CA LEU A 22 2.28 -10.14 -7.17
C LEU A 22 1.87 -11.54 -6.71
N VAL A 23 0.60 -11.85 -6.90
CA VAL A 23 0.05 -13.21 -6.77
C VAL A 23 -0.36 -13.67 -8.17
N THR A 24 0.35 -14.67 -8.68
CA THR A 24 0.15 -15.24 -10.02
C THR A 24 -0.88 -16.36 -10.04
N ASN A 25 -1.19 -16.94 -8.87
CA ASN A 25 -2.16 -18.02 -8.74
C ASN A 25 -3.61 -17.48 -8.84
N GLU A 26 -4.47 -18.26 -9.48
CA GLU A 26 -5.92 -18.03 -9.46
C GLU A 26 -6.45 -18.12 -8.02
N LYS A 27 -7.54 -17.39 -7.71
CA LYS A 27 -8.12 -17.32 -6.36
C LYS A 27 -8.38 -18.68 -5.73
N ASP A 28 -8.85 -19.65 -6.51
CA ASP A 28 -9.11 -21.02 -6.07
C ASP A 28 -7.86 -21.85 -5.76
N LYS A 29 -6.67 -21.38 -6.18
CA LYS A 29 -5.38 -22.07 -5.99
C LYS A 29 -4.43 -21.31 -5.08
N TRP A 30 -4.93 -20.31 -4.35
CA TRP A 30 -4.08 -19.53 -3.45
C TRP A 30 -3.50 -20.38 -2.32
N THR A 31 -2.18 -20.39 -2.27
CA THR A 31 -1.42 -20.94 -1.16
C THR A 31 -1.49 -20.01 0.06
N GLU A 32 -1.07 -20.50 1.22
CA GLU A 32 -0.95 -19.66 2.42
C GLU A 32 0.03 -18.48 2.21
N ASP A 33 1.06 -18.67 1.38
CA ASP A 33 1.99 -17.60 1.01
C ASP A 33 1.31 -16.52 0.15
N ASP A 34 0.47 -16.93 -0.82
CA ASP A 34 -0.32 -15.99 -1.64
C ASP A 34 -1.28 -15.16 -0.79
N LYS A 35 -1.98 -15.81 0.15
CA LYS A 35 -2.87 -15.11 1.09
C LYS A 35 -2.10 -14.13 1.97
N LYS A 36 -0.90 -14.51 2.42
CA LYS A 36 -0.02 -13.63 3.20
C LYS A 36 0.40 -12.41 2.39
N LYS A 37 0.80 -12.59 1.12
CA LYS A 37 1.13 -11.49 0.20
C LYS A 37 -0.04 -10.52 0.02
N ILE A 38 -1.24 -11.04 -0.24
CA ILE A 38 -2.45 -10.21 -0.39
C ILE A 38 -2.78 -9.48 0.91
N SER A 39 -2.68 -10.15 2.06
CA SER A 39 -2.89 -9.53 3.36
C SER A 39 -1.92 -8.37 3.61
N LEU A 40 -0.65 -8.52 3.22
CA LEU A 40 0.34 -7.45 3.33
C LEU A 40 0.01 -6.28 2.40
N ASN A 41 -0.37 -6.53 1.15
CA ASN A 41 -0.81 -5.49 0.22
C ASN A 41 -2.05 -4.73 0.75
N CYS A 42 -3.03 -5.44 1.30
CA CYS A 42 -4.19 -4.83 1.93
C CYS A 42 -3.82 -3.98 3.15
N LYS A 43 -2.89 -4.46 3.99
CA LYS A 43 -2.40 -3.72 5.16
C LYS A 43 -1.67 -2.44 4.74
N ALA A 44 -0.84 -2.50 3.69
CA ALA A 44 -0.17 -1.34 3.10
C ALA A 44 -1.18 -0.26 2.66
N LYS A 45 -2.20 -0.65 1.89
CA LYS A 45 -3.28 0.25 1.46
C LYS A 45 -4.05 0.83 2.64
N SER A 46 -4.36 0.02 3.66
CA SER A 46 -5.07 0.49 4.85
C SER A 46 -4.26 1.51 5.65
N ILE A 47 -2.95 1.27 5.85
CA ILE A 47 -2.08 2.18 6.59
C ILE A 47 -1.98 3.51 5.85
N LEU A 48 -1.81 3.48 4.52
CA LEU A 48 -1.86 4.69 3.71
C LEU A 48 -3.20 5.39 3.87
N CYS A 49 -4.34 4.72 3.69
CA CYS A 49 -5.66 5.33 3.88
C CYS A 49 -5.87 5.95 5.27
N CYS A 50 -5.36 5.33 6.33
CA CYS A 50 -5.46 5.85 7.71
C CYS A 50 -4.56 7.07 7.95
N ALA A 51 -3.42 7.18 7.27
CA ALA A 51 -2.53 8.31 7.39
C ALA A 51 -3.05 9.58 6.69
N LEU A 52 -4.18 9.49 5.98
CA LEU A 52 -4.67 10.52 5.07
C LEU A 52 -5.88 11.25 5.59
N SER A 53 -5.83 12.57 5.46
CA SER A 53 -7.00 13.42 5.60
C SER A 53 -7.99 13.19 4.45
N LYS A 54 -9.25 13.59 4.66
CA LYS A 54 -10.32 13.48 3.67
C LYS A 54 -9.98 14.12 2.31
N LYS A 55 -9.15 15.18 2.32
CA LYS A 55 -8.68 15.87 1.12
C LYS A 55 -7.70 15.01 0.33
N GLU A 56 -6.75 14.39 1.02
CA GLU A 56 -5.75 13.51 0.42
C GLU A 56 -6.39 12.23 -0.12
N PHE A 57 -7.31 11.64 0.64
CA PHE A 57 -8.06 10.46 0.23
C PHE A 57 -8.80 10.69 -1.10
N ASN A 58 -9.46 11.83 -1.28
CA ASN A 58 -10.12 12.16 -2.55
C ASN A 58 -9.13 12.20 -3.73
N CYS A 59 -7.90 12.69 -3.51
CA CYS A 59 -6.87 12.80 -4.55
C CYS A 59 -6.32 11.42 -4.98
N ILE A 60 -6.25 10.48 -4.05
CA ILE A 60 -5.71 9.13 -4.29
C ILE A 60 -6.78 8.04 -4.46
N SER A 61 -8.07 8.39 -4.34
CA SER A 61 -9.20 7.45 -4.41
C SER A 61 -9.24 6.62 -5.70
N ALA A 62 -8.68 7.14 -6.79
CA ALA A 62 -8.60 6.46 -8.08
C ALA A 62 -7.35 5.57 -8.25
N CYS A 63 -6.42 5.55 -7.29
CA CYS A 63 -5.20 4.76 -7.37
C CYS A 63 -5.47 3.28 -7.09
N LYS A 64 -4.78 2.40 -7.81
CA LYS A 64 -5.00 0.94 -7.76
C LYS A 64 -3.99 0.21 -6.88
N SER A 65 -2.81 0.79 -6.66
CA SER A 65 -1.73 0.24 -5.84
C SER A 65 -1.33 1.17 -4.70
N ALA A 66 -0.71 0.61 -3.67
CA ALA A 66 -0.15 1.40 -2.57
C ALA A 66 0.94 2.38 -3.07
N MET A 67 1.73 1.96 -4.07
CA MET A 67 2.74 2.79 -4.73
C MET A 67 2.15 4.01 -5.45
N GLU A 68 1.07 3.84 -6.22
CA GLU A 68 0.40 4.97 -6.89
C GLU A 68 -0.20 5.96 -5.90
N MET A 69 -0.68 5.46 -4.76
CA MET A 69 -1.16 6.31 -3.66
C MET A 69 0.00 7.11 -3.06
N TRP A 70 1.12 6.45 -2.78
CA TRP A 70 2.33 7.07 -2.21
C TRP A 70 2.95 8.13 -3.13
N GLU A 71 3.09 7.84 -4.42
CA GLU A 71 3.69 8.79 -5.38
C GLU A 71 2.89 10.09 -5.48
N LYS A 72 1.56 9.99 -5.54
CA LYS A 72 0.68 11.17 -5.53
C LYS A 72 0.80 11.99 -4.25
N LEU A 73 0.99 11.32 -3.10
CA LEU A 73 1.17 12.01 -1.83
C LEU A 73 2.50 12.73 -1.78
N ARG A 74 3.57 12.11 -2.27
CA ARG A 74 4.87 12.74 -2.36
C ARG A 74 4.82 14.03 -3.18
N ILE A 75 4.14 14.01 -4.34
CA ILE A 75 3.95 15.20 -5.20
C ILE A 75 3.10 16.29 -4.51
N THR A 76 2.11 15.91 -3.71
CA THR A 76 1.20 16.87 -3.06
C THR A 76 1.84 17.60 -1.89
N TYR A 77 2.86 17.00 -1.26
CA TYR A 77 3.53 17.48 -0.06
C TYR A 77 5.01 17.82 -0.28
N GLU A 78 5.41 18.04 -1.53
CA GLU A 78 6.74 18.55 -1.89
C GLU A 78 6.97 19.97 -1.36
#